data_AF-L0S4Q0-F1
#
_entry.id   AF-L0S4Q0-F1
#
_cell.length_a   1.000
_cell.length_b   1.000
_cell.length_c   1.000
_cell.angle_alpha   90.00
_cell.angle_beta   90.00
_cell.angle_gamma   90.00
#
_symmetry.space_group_name_H-M   'P 1'
#
loop_
_entity.id
_entity.type
_entity.pdbx_description
1 polymer ?
#
loop_
_entity_poly.entity_id
_entity_poly.type
_entity_poly.pdbx_seq_one_letter_code
_entity_poly.pdbx_strand_id
1 'polypeptide(L)' 'MLPTAMLMIHNPVTFVWGEEADMQKGIEMLSEVKEAIINAFEAKTGLKRTQIAKMMDAETWVSAGEQWSQVLLMRFSTAS' A
#
# COMPACT_ATOMS: atom_id res chain seq x y z
N MET A 1 -5.59 -18.29 -9.49
CA MET A 1 -6.19 -16.95 -9.40
C MET A 1 -7.70 -17.07 -9.48
N LEU A 2 -8.46 -16.33 -8.67
CA LEU A 2 -9.93 -16.28 -8.80
C LEU A 2 -10.27 -15.34 -9.97
N PRO A 3 -11.03 -15.77 -10.99
CA PRO A 3 -11.28 -14.98 -12.22
C PRO A 3 -11.93 -13.61 -12.00
N THR A 4 -12.50 -13.38 -10.81
CA THR A 4 -13.24 -12.16 -10.45
C THR A 4 -12.59 -11.37 -9.31
N ALA A 5 -11.40 -11.75 -8.86
CA ALA A 5 -10.73 -11.02 -7.79
C ALA A 5 -10.22 -9.66 -8.28
N MET A 6 -10.54 -8.62 -7.50
CA MET A 6 -10.03 -7.27 -7.66
C MET A 6 -9.10 -6.94 -6.51
N LEU A 7 -8.06 -6.17 -6.80
CA LEU A 7 -7.15 -5.58 -5.82
C LEU A 7 -7.29 -4.07 -5.83
N MET A 8 -7.11 -3.47 -4.66
CA MET A 8 -7.15 -2.04 -4.48
C MET A 8 -5.84 -1.58 -3.84
N ILE A 9 -5.29 -0.49 -4.37
CA ILE A 9 -4.12 0.20 -3.82
C ILE A 9 -4.48 1.66 -3.60
N HIS A 10 -4.26 2.14 -2.38
CA HIS A 10 -4.56 3.51 -1.97
C HIS A 10 -3.54 4.01 -0.96
N ASN A 11 -3.54 5.32 -0.72
CA ASN A 11 -2.74 5.92 0.34
C ASN A 11 -3.17 5.41 1.73
N PRO A 12 -2.22 5.22 2.67
CA PRO A 12 -2.58 4.88 4.03
C PRO A 12 -3.47 5.98 4.61
N VAL A 13 -4.47 5.56 5.35
CA VAL A 13 -5.44 6.45 5.98
C VAL A 13 -5.64 6.01 7.42
N THR A 14 -5.72 6.99 8.30
CA THR A 14 -6.03 6.78 9.71
C THR A 14 -6.81 7.97 10.24
N PHE A 15 -7.29 7.83 11.48
CA PHE A 15 -7.88 8.91 12.25
C PHE A 15 -6.91 9.33 13.36
N VAL A 16 -6.69 10.64 13.49
CA VAL A 16 -5.85 11.23 14.54
C VAL A 16 -6.68 12.28 15.25
N TRP A 17 -6.59 12.31 16.57
CA TRP A 17 -7.30 13.26 17.42
C TRP A 17 -6.38 13.72 18.55
N GLY A 18 -6.35 15.03 18.80
CA GLY A 18 -5.42 15.65 19.74
C GLY A 18 -5.07 17.07 19.32
N GLU A 19 -3.92 17.54 19.79
CA GLU A 19 -3.39 18.86 19.48
C GLU A 19 -2.58 18.85 18.17
N GLU A 20 -2.09 20.01 17.73
CA GLU A 20 -1.30 20.15 16.49
C GLU A 20 -0.10 19.18 16.46
N ALA A 21 0.57 18.98 17.59
CA ALA A 21 1.70 18.06 17.70
C ALA A 21 1.31 16.59 17.43
N ASP A 22 0.07 16.19 17.74
CA ASP A 22 -0.43 14.84 17.44
C ASP A 22 -0.75 14.70 15.96
N MET A 23 -1.30 15.75 15.33
CA MET A 23 -1.54 15.77 13.88
C MET A 23 -0.23 15.65 13.10
N GLN A 24 0.81 16.36 13.53
CA GLN A 24 2.13 16.31 12.90
C GLN A 24 2.74 14.90 13.00
N LYS A 25 2.70 14.27 14.17
CA LYS A 25 3.12 12.86 14.34
C LYS A 25 2.29 11.91 13.47
N GLY A 26 0.99 12.16 13.34
CA GLY A 26 0.10 11.41 12.47
C GLY A 26 0.50 11.47 11.00
N ILE A 27 0.85 12.67 10.52
CA ILE A 27 1.34 12.89 9.15
C ILE A 27 2.67 12.16 8.93
N GLU A 28 3.61 12.27 9.86
CA GLU A 28 4.91 11.57 9.79
C GLU A 28 4.73 10.06 9.72
N MET A 29 3.88 9.49 10.60
CA MET A 29 3.56 8.07 10.61
C MET A 29 2.92 7.61 9.28
N LEU A 30 1.94 8.35 8.75
CA LEU A 30 1.33 8.02 7.45
C LEU A 30 2.35 8.08 6.30
N SER A 31 3.30 9.02 6.33
CA SER A 31 4.38 9.11 5.35
C SER A 31 5.32 7.92 5.41
N GLU A 32 5.74 7.50 6.61
CA GLU A 32 6.58 6.31 6.79
C GLU A 32 5.88 5.04 6.32
N VAL A 33 4.60 4.88 6.65
CA VAL A 33 3.78 3.75 6.19
C VAL A 33 3.64 3.76 4.67
N LYS A 34 3.44 4.92 4.04
CA LYS A 34 3.38 5.04 2.57
C LYS A 34 4.68 4.55 1.93
N GLU A 35 5.84 4.97 2.46
CA GLU A 35 7.14 4.52 1.95
C GLU A 35 7.34 3.00 2.13
N ALA A 36 6.93 2.44 3.28
CA ALA A 36 7.00 1.00 3.52
C ALA A 36 6.14 0.19 2.52
N ILE A 37 4.92 0.68 2.22
CA ILE A 37 4.04 0.08 1.20
C ILE A 37 4.71 0.15 -0.18
N ILE A 38 5.22 1.32 -0.58
CA ILE A 38 5.90 1.50 -1.87
C ILE A 38 7.10 0.55 -2.00
N ASN A 39 7.92 0.43 -0.96
CA ASN A 39 9.06 -0.49 -0.92
C ASN A 39 8.61 -1.95 -1.15
N ALA A 40 7.57 -2.38 -0.45
CA ALA A 40 7.06 -3.74 -0.55
C ALA A 40 6.50 -4.03 -1.94
N PHE A 41 5.75 -3.09 -2.52
CA PHE A 41 5.20 -3.22 -3.88
C PHE A 41 6.30 -3.21 -4.94
N GLU A 42 7.29 -2.32 -4.84
CA GLU A 42 8.43 -2.27 -5.76
C GLU A 42 9.17 -3.62 -5.75
N ALA A 43 9.48 -4.15 -4.57
CA ALA A 43 10.17 -5.43 -4.42
C ALA A 43 9.38 -6.63 -4.98
N LYS A 44 8.05 -6.62 -4.90
CA LYS A 44 7.20 -7.75 -5.30
C LYS A 44 6.73 -7.69 -6.76
N THR A 45 6.61 -6.50 -7.33
CA THR A 45 6.02 -6.29 -8.66
C THR A 45 7.03 -5.82 -9.70
N GLY A 46 8.16 -5.26 -9.26
CA GLY A 46 9.14 -4.62 -10.14
C GLY A 46 8.68 -3.27 -10.74
N LEU A 47 7.51 -2.76 -10.32
CA LEU A 47 7.03 -1.46 -10.78
C LEU A 47 7.87 -0.33 -10.19
N LYS A 48 8.04 0.75 -10.97
CA LYS A 48 8.74 1.95 -10.50
C LYS A 48 7.99 2.58 -9.33
N ARG A 49 8.71 3.05 -8.30
CA ARG A 49 8.14 3.80 -7.16
C ARG A 49 7.15 4.88 -7.57
N THR A 50 7.50 5.68 -8.58
CA THR A 50 6.66 6.79 -9.06
C THR A 50 5.35 6.32 -9.68
N GLN A 51 5.32 5.13 -10.26
CA GLN A 51 4.09 4.52 -10.74
C GLN A 51 3.22 4.03 -9.57
N ILE A 52 3.83 3.36 -8.59
CA ILE A 52 3.13 2.88 -7.39
C ILE A 52 2.51 4.05 -6.62
N ALA A 53 3.27 5.12 -6.39
CA ALA A 53 2.79 6.32 -5.72
C ALA A 53 1.59 6.95 -6.45
N LYS A 54 1.67 7.08 -7.78
CA LYS A 54 0.53 7.57 -8.60
C LYS A 54 -0.70 6.67 -8.49
N MET A 55 -0.51 5.36 -8.41
CA MET A 55 -1.62 4.42 -8.25
C MET A 55 -2.27 4.55 -6.86
N MET A 56 -1.47 4.76 -5.80
CA MET A 56 -1.97 5.03 -4.44
C MET A 56 -2.75 6.35 -4.37
N ASP A 57 -2.25 7.40 -5.01
CA ASP A 57 -2.91 8.72 -5.07
C ASP A 57 -4.23 8.68 -5.84
N ALA A 58 -4.32 7.82 -6.85
CA ALA A 58 -5.52 7.65 -7.67
C ALA A 58 -6.54 6.64 -7.10
N GLU A 59 -6.26 6.00 -5.96
CA GLU A 59 -7.07 4.91 -5.40
C GLU A 59 -7.42 3.86 -6.47
N THR A 60 -6.39 3.13 -6.92
CA THR A 60 -6.51 2.31 -8.12
C THR A 60 -7.07 0.93 -7.81
N TRP A 61 -8.04 0.51 -8.62
CA TRP A 61 -8.59 -0.86 -8.64
C TRP A 61 -8.06 -1.62 -9.86
N VAL A 62 -7.50 -2.81 -9.64
CA VAL A 62 -6.93 -3.66 -10.71
C VAL A 62 -7.47 -5.07 -10.63
N SER A 63 -7.68 -5.72 -11.78
CA SER A 63 -7.92 -7.16 -11.81
C SER A 63 -6.69 -7.90 -11.29
N ALA A 64 -6.90 -8.89 -10.42
CA ALA A 64 -5.80 -9.72 -9.91
C ALA A 64 -5.23 -10.62 -11.01
N GLY A 65 -4.34 -10.07 -11.84
CA GLY A 65 -3.50 -10.78 -12.80
C GLY A 65 -2.20 -11.26 -12.16
N GLU A 66 -1.45 -12.12 -12.86
CA GLU A 66 -0.26 -12.81 -12.35
C GLU A 66 0.82 -11.87 -11.77
N GLN A 67 0.96 -10.66 -12.32
CA GLN A 67 1.86 -9.64 -11.78
C GLN A 67 1.45 -9.14 -10.37
N TRP A 68 0.16 -9.20 -10.03
CA TRP A 68 -0.40 -8.73 -8.77
C TRP A 68 -0.66 -9.84 -7.76
N SER A 69 -0.60 -11.14 -8.15
CA SER A 69 -0.73 -12.26 -7.19
C SER A 69 0.31 -12.22 -6.07
N GLN A 70 1.52 -11.76 -6.38
CA GLN A 70 2.61 -11.71 -5.41
C GLN A 70 2.34 -10.71 -4.27
N VAL A 71 1.44 -9.74 -4.51
CA VAL A 71 0.96 -8.79 -3.50
C VAL A 71 -0.14 -9.41 -2.64
N LEU A 72 -1.04 -10.21 -3.22
CA LEU A 72 -2.07 -10.97 -2.48
C LEU A 72 -1.49 -11.94 -1.43
N LEU A 73 -0.27 -12.42 -1.66
CA LEU A 73 0.45 -13.32 -0.76
C LEU A 73 1.12 -12.61 0.44
N MET A 74 0.93 -11.30 0.62
CA MET A 74 1.40 -10.59 1.82
C MET A 74 0.68 -10.99 3.12
N ARG A 75 -0.14 -12.05 3.12
CA ARG A 75 -0.67 -12.65 4.34
C ARG A 75 0.40 -13.46 5.08
N PHE A 76 0.82 -12.94 6.24
CA PHE A 76 1.43 -13.64 7.38
C PHE A 76 2.61 -14.58 7.09
N SER A 77 3.76 -14.02 6.71
CA SER A 77 5.06 -14.72 6.73
C SER A 77 5.97 -14.15 7.83
N THR A 78 5.46 -14.02 9.05
CA THR A 78 6.28 -13.95 10.28
C THR A 78 5.51 -14.59 11.42
N ALA A 79 5.45 -15.92 11.40
CA ALA A 79 5.14 -16.76 12.55
C ALA A 79 5.72 -18.16 12.26
N SER A 80 7.04 -18.26 12.35
CA SER A 80 7.79 -19.50 12.52
C SER A 80 9.06 -19.20 13.28
#